data_AF-A0A968X4X3-F1
#
_entry.id   AF-A0A968X4X3-F1
#
_cell.length_a   1.000
_cell.length_b   1.000
_cell.length_c   1.000
_cell.angle_alpha   90.00
_cell.angle_beta   90.00
_cell.angle_gamma   90.00
#
_symmetry.space_group_name_H-M   'P 1'
#
loop_
_entity.id
_entity.type
_entity.pdbx_description
1 polymer ?
#
loop_
_entity_poly.entity_id
_entity_poly.type
_entity_poly.pdbx_seq_one_letter_code
_entity_poly.pdbx_strand_id
1 'polypeptide(L)'
;AEQARPVSIVGITQIGVSLIEDRSVQGLFPFIRFAGLISMVLGLTNLLPFPALDGGRILFIFIEWIRGRRVDPVREQWVHAVGMIFLLGLSAIIIVLDIVRPINFR
;
A
#
# COMPACT_ATOMS: atom_id res chain seq x y z
N ALA A 1 17.34 -0.29 13.32
CA ALA A 1 15.89 -0.40 13.03
C ALA A 1 15.27 0.99 12.77
N GLU A 2 16.00 1.93 12.18
CA GLU A 2 15.77 3.36 12.45
C GLU A 2 15.14 4.17 11.30
N GLN A 3 14.72 3.58 10.18
CA GLN A 3 14.08 4.36 9.10
C GLN A 3 12.97 3.60 8.37
N ALA A 4 12.06 2.95 9.10
CA ALA A 4 10.77 2.57 8.51
C ALA A 4 9.93 3.84 8.33
N ARG A 5 10.22 4.62 7.29
CA ARG A 5 9.38 5.74 6.86
C ARG A 5 8.36 5.25 5.83
N PRO A 6 7.12 5.74 5.85
CA PRO A 6 6.15 5.46 4.79
C PRO A 6 6.73 5.89 3.44
N VAL A 7 6.60 5.03 2.44
CA VAL A 7 7.10 5.28 1.09
C VAL A 7 5.92 5.34 0.14
N SER A 8 5.89 6.35 -0.72
CA SER A 8 4.87 6.47 -1.76
C SER A 8 5.25 5.66 -3.01
N ILE A 9 4.39 5.72 -4.02
CA ILE A 9 4.70 5.16 -5.33
C ILE A 9 6.01 5.72 -5.93
N VAL A 10 6.36 6.97 -5.64
CA VAL A 10 7.61 7.59 -6.12
C VAL A 10 8.83 6.98 -5.44
N GLY A 11 8.79 6.75 -4.13
CA GLY A 11 9.90 6.07 -3.46
C GLY A 11 10.00 4.59 -3.86
N ILE A 12 8.89 3.91 -4.13
CA ILE A 12 8.90 2.53 -4.64
C ILE A 12 9.57 2.47 -6.01
N THR A 13 9.31 3.42 -6.92
CA THR A 13 9.99 3.46 -8.22
C THR A 13 11.47 3.78 -8.09
N GLN A 14 11.87 4.64 -7.14
CA GLN A 14 13.29 4.90 -6.84
C GLN A 14 14.02 3.62 -6.38
N ILE A 15 13.39 2.82 -5.50
CA ILE A 15 13.92 1.51 -5.10
C ILE A 15 14.02 0.59 -6.32
N GLY A 16 12.97 0.50 -7.14
CA GLY A 16 12.94 -0.34 -8.34
C GLY A 16 14.06 -0.01 -9.34
N VAL A 17 14.27 1.28 -9.61
CA VAL A 17 15.34 1.76 -10.49
C VAL A 17 16.71 1.37 -9.93
N SER A 18 16.95 1.55 -8.62
CA SER A 18 18.23 1.18 -8.00
C SER A 18 18.57 -0.31 -8.11
N LEU A 19 17.55 -1.19 -8.03
CA LEU A 19 17.71 -2.64 -8.18
C LEU A 19 17.98 -3.06 -9.63
N ILE A 20 17.51 -2.29 -10.61
CA ILE A 20 17.72 -2.53 -12.04
C ILE A 20 19.09 -1.99 -12.49
N GLU A 21 19.55 -0.90 -11.89
CA GLU A 21 20.87 -0.31 -12.15
C GLU A 21 22.02 -1.15 -11.59
N ASP A 22 21.75 -2.02 -10.61
CA ASP A 22 22.72 -2.96 -10.06
C ASP A 22 23.13 -4.02 -11.09
N ARG A 23 24.24 -3.75 -11.79
CA ARG A 23 24.77 -4.59 -12.88
C ARG A 23 25.28 -5.96 -12.42
N SER A 24 25.30 -6.22 -11.11
CA SER A 24 25.77 -7.49 -10.53
C SER A 24 24.81 -8.66 -10.84
N VAL A 25 23.52 -8.38 -11.07
CA VAL A 25 22.50 -9.40 -11.35
C VAL A 25 21.96 -9.21 -12.77
N GLN A 26 22.37 -10.10 -13.68
CA GLN A 26 21.96 -10.02 -15.09
C GLN A 26 20.62 -10.76 -15.34
N GLY A 27 19.87 -10.30 -16.34
CA GLY A 27 18.65 -10.95 -16.82
C GLY A 27 17.37 -10.53 -16.09
N LEU A 28 16.33 -11.36 -16.17
CA LEU A 28 14.97 -11.02 -15.69
C LEU A 28 14.80 -11.15 -14.17
N PHE A 29 15.77 -11.73 -13.47
CA PHE A 29 15.65 -12.06 -12.05
C PHE A 29 15.42 -10.85 -11.12
N PRO A 30 16.07 -9.69 -11.28
CA PRO A 30 15.79 -8.49 -10.48
C PRO A 30 14.34 -8.01 -10.63
N PHE A 31 13.78 -8.09 -11.84
CA PHE A 31 12.40 -7.70 -12.12
C PHE A 31 11.40 -8.62 -11.41
N ILE A 32 11.60 -9.94 -11.47
CA ILE A 32 10.74 -10.91 -10.79
C ILE A 32 10.80 -10.70 -9.28
N ARG A 33 12.00 -10.46 -8.73
CA ARG A 33 12.15 -10.16 -7.29
C ARG A 33 11.43 -8.88 -6.90
N PHE A 34 11.61 -7.80 -7.66
CA PHE A 34 10.96 -6.53 -7.39
C PHE A 34 9.43 -6.63 -7.50
N ALA A 35 8.92 -7.28 -8.55
CA ALA A 35 7.49 -7.51 -8.73
C ALA A 35 6.91 -8.40 -7.61
N GLY A 36 7.66 -9.40 -7.16
CA GLY A 36 7.30 -10.26 -6.03
C GLY A 36 7.22 -9.47 -4.72
N LEU A 37 8.19 -8.59 -4.46
CA LEU A 37 8.19 -7.71 -3.29
C LEU A 37 7.00 -6.75 -3.30
N ILE A 38 6.72 -6.09 -4.43
CA ILE A 38 5.54 -5.22 -4.57
C ILE A 38 4.25 -6.02 -4.32
N SER A 39 4.11 -7.17 -4.97
CA SER A 39 2.93 -8.03 -4.83
C SER A 39 2.71 -8.46 -3.37
N MET A 40 3.78 -8.81 -2.66
CA MET A 40 3.72 -9.18 -1.25
C MET A 40 3.28 -7.99 -0.38
N VAL A 41 3.87 -6.81 -0.56
CA VAL A 41 3.52 -5.61 0.21
C VAL A 41 2.09 -5.15 -0.09
N LEU A 42 1.68 -5.16 -1.35
CA LEU A 42 0.30 -4.84 -1.75
C LEU A 42 -0.70 -5.84 -1.20
N GLY A 43 -0.40 -7.14 -1.28
CA GLY A 43 -1.25 -8.19 -0.72
C GLY A 43 -1.39 -8.07 0.80
N LEU A 44 -0.28 -7.85 1.52
CA LEU A 44 -0.31 -7.61 2.97
C LEU A 44 -1.10 -6.34 3.32
N THR A 45 -0.91 -5.26 2.57
CA THR A 45 -1.62 -3.99 2.80
C THR A 45 -3.12 -4.15 2.54
N ASN A 46 -3.51 -4.82 1.45
CA ASN A 46 -4.91 -5.08 1.13
C ASN A 46 -5.59 -6.01 2.13
N LEU A 47 -4.86 -6.84 2.88
CA LEU A 47 -5.44 -7.66 3.95
C LEU A 47 -5.67 -6.89 5.26
N LEU A 48 -5.16 -5.66 5.38
CA LEU A 48 -5.38 -4.85 6.57
C LEU A 48 -6.87 -4.52 6.73
N PRO A 49 -7.41 -4.54 7.97
CA PRO A 49 -8.79 -4.21 8.26
C PRO A 49 -9.02 -2.69 8.23
N PHE A 50 -8.66 -2.03 7.12
CA PHE A 50 -8.75 -0.60 6.93
C PHE A 50 -9.80 -0.24 5.86
N PRO A 51 -10.67 0.76 6.10
CA PRO A 51 -11.65 1.22 5.11
C PRO A 51 -10.99 1.63 3.77
N ALA A 52 -11.68 1.40 2.66
CA ALA A 52 -11.17 1.54 1.28
C ALA A 52 -10.19 0.46 0.78
N LEU A 53 -9.70 -0.43 1.64
CA LEU A 53 -8.94 -1.62 1.24
C LEU A 53 -9.84 -2.88 1.21
N ASP A 54 -9.40 -3.91 0.49
CA ASP A 54 -10.12 -5.18 0.37
C ASP A 54 -10.37 -5.84 1.74
N GLY A 55 -9.41 -5.75 2.66
CA GLY A 55 -9.47 -6.25 4.02
C GLY A 55 -10.45 -5.50 4.90
N GLY A 56 -10.75 -4.23 4.58
CA GLY A 56 -11.85 -3.50 5.19
C GLY A 56 -13.20 -4.15 4.88
N ARG A 57 -13.41 -4.60 3.64
CA ARG A 57 -14.61 -5.34 3.24
C ARG A 57 -14.69 -6.70 3.93
N ILE A 58 -13.57 -7.40 4.03
CA ILE A 58 -13.48 -8.67 4.78
C ILE A 58 -13.89 -8.46 6.25
N LEU A 59 -13.40 -7.39 6.89
CA LEU A 59 -13.79 -7.04 8.26
C LEU A 59 -15.29 -6.78 8.37
N PHE A 60 -15.88 -6.01 7.45
CA PHE A 60 -17.33 -5.76 7.44
C PHE A 60 -18.13 -7.05 7.32
N ILE A 61 -17.77 -7.93 6.39
CA ILE A 61 -18.42 -9.24 6.21
C ILE A 61 -18.28 -10.09 7.48
N PHE A 62 -17.10 -10.09 8.11
CA PHE A 62 -16.88 -10.81 9.36
C PHE A 62 -17.76 -10.27 10.50
N ILE A 63 -17.91 -8.94 10.60
CA ILE A 63 -18.82 -8.30 11.57
C ILE A 63 -20.28 -8.65 11.25
N GLU A 64 -20.69 -8.63 9.99
CA GLU A 64 -22.05 -9.04 9.58
C GLU A 64 -22.35 -10.48 9.96
N TRP A 65 -21.38 -11.38 9.75
CA TRP A 65 -21.50 -12.78 10.09
C TRP A 65 -21.70 -12.99 11.59
N ILE A 66 -20.93 -12.30 12.43
CA ILE A 66 -21.08 -12.34 13.90
C ILE A 66 -22.40 -11.69 14.35
N ARG A 67 -22.78 -10.58 13.73
CA ARG A 67 -23.95 -9.76 14.13
C ARG A 67 -25.27 -10.34 13.62
N GLY A 68 -25.24 -11.22 12.62
CA GLY A 68 -26.41 -11.86 12.00
C GLY A 68 -27.32 -10.88 11.22
N ARG A 69 -26.91 -9.62 11.06
CA ARG A 69 -27.64 -8.58 10.31
C ARG A 69 -26.67 -7.81 9.45
N ARG A 70 -27.10 -7.53 8.22
CA ARG A 70 -26.33 -6.74 7.24
C ARG A 70 -26.08 -5.34 7.77
N VAL A 71 -24.88 -4.83 7.52
CA VAL A 71 -24.57 -3.42 7.68
C VAL A 71 -25.32 -2.67 6.59
N ASP A 72 -25.82 -1.49 6.93
CA ASP A 72 -26.48 -0.62 5.97
C ASP A 72 -25.49 -0.28 4.82
N PRO A 73 -25.79 -0.62 3.56
CA PRO A 73 -24.91 -0.38 2.42
C PRO A 73 -24.49 1.08 2.30
N VAL A 74 -25.37 2.00 2.69
CA VAL A 74 -25.08 3.44 2.66
C VAL A 74 -23.97 3.77 3.67
N ARG A 75 -24.01 3.18 4.87
CA ARG A 75 -22.98 3.39 5.90
C ARG A 75 -21.64 2.78 5.51
N GLU A 76 -21.66 1.59 4.93
CA GLU A 76 -20.44 0.95 4.40
C GLU A 76 -19.80 1.85 3.32
N GLN A 77 -20.58 2.31 2.34
CA GLN A 77 -20.11 3.22 1.30
C GLN A 77 -19.50 4.50 1.87
N TRP A 78 -20.13 5.13 2.85
CA TRP A 78 -19.58 6.33 3.50
C TRP A 78 -18.26 6.05 4.23
N VAL A 79 -18.16 4.94 4.96
CA VAL A 79 -16.93 4.56 5.66
C VAL A 79 -15.79 4.30 4.66
N HIS A 80 -16.08 3.59 3.57
CA HIS A 80 -15.11 3.37 2.50
C HIS A 80 -14.72 4.68 1.78
N ALA A 81 -15.67 5.57 1.50
CA ALA A 81 -15.39 6.85 0.85
C ALA A 81 -14.51 7.76 1.72
N VAL A 82 -14.81 7.87 3.02
CA VAL A 82 -13.98 8.62 3.98
C VAL A 82 -12.59 8.00 4.09
N GLY A 83 -12.50 6.67 4.18
CA GLY A 83 -11.22 5.96 4.17
C GLY A 83 -10.42 6.23 2.90
N MET A 84 -11.08 6.26 1.74
CA MET A 84 -10.43 6.50 0.45
C MET A 84 -9.87 7.92 0.39
N ILE A 85 -10.65 8.93 0.76
CA ILE A 85 -10.19 10.33 0.80
C ILE A 85 -9.02 10.48 1.76
N PHE A 86 -9.09 9.85 2.94
CA PHE A 86 -8.00 9.87 3.91
C PHE A 86 -6.72 9.23 3.35
N LEU A 87 -6.80 8.05 2.74
CA LEU A 87 -5.65 7.37 2.15
C LEU A 87 -5.07 8.14 0.96
N LEU A 88 -5.91 8.72 0.10
CA LEU A 88 -5.46 9.55 -1.01
C LEU A 88 -4.75 10.81 -0.51
N GLY A 89 -5.30 11.46 0.52
CA GLY A 89 -4.66 12.61 1.16
C GLY A 89 -3.31 12.26 1.78
N LEU A 90 -3.25 11.15 2.53
CA LEU A 90 -2.01 10.65 3.10
C LEU A 90 -0.99 10.29 2.02
N SER A 91 -1.43 9.60 0.95
CA SER A 91 -0.60 9.27 -0.20
C SER A 91 -0.01 10.52 -0.86
N ALA A 92 -0.81 11.56 -1.08
CA ALA A 92 -0.34 12.82 -1.63
C ALA A 92 0.74 13.47 -0.75
N ILE A 93 0.56 13.46 0.58
CA ILE A 93 1.56 13.98 1.53
C ILE A 93 2.87 13.19 1.43
N ILE A 94 2.80 11.86 1.40
CA ILE A 94 3.99 11.01 1.31
C ILE A 94 4.70 11.19 -0.05
N ILE A 95 3.95 11.35 -1.14
CA ILE A 95 4.51 11.68 -2.46
C ILE A 95 5.33 12.97 -2.38
N VAL A 96 4.78 14.02 -1.77
CA VAL A 96 5.51 15.28 -1.59
C VAL A 96 6.75 15.07 -0.73
N LEU A 97 6.66 14.28 0.35
CA LEU A 97 7.79 13.96 1.21
C LEU A 97 8.90 13.21 0.44
N ASP A 98 8.56 12.24 -0.41
CA ASP A 98 9.52 11.48 -1.21
C ASP A 98 10.21 12.36 -2.26
N ILE A 99 9.52 13.36 -2.81
CA ILE A 99 10.10 14.32 -3.76
C ILE A 99 11.06 15.27 -3.03
N VAL A 100 10.66 15.80 -1.87
CA VAL A 100 11.47 16.76 -1.10
C VAL A 100 12.66 16.08 -0.42
N ARG A 101 12.49 14.82 0.00
CA ARG A 101 13.50 14.02 0.71
C ARG A 101 13.68 12.66 0.02
N PRO A 102 14.33 12.63 -1.15
CA PRO A 102 14.51 11.39 -1.92
C PRO A 102 15.23 10.32 -1.11
N ILE A 103 15.04 9.07 -1.49
CA ILE A 103 15.67 7.95 -0.82
C ILE A 103 17.15 7.92 -1.21
N ASN A 104 18.02 8.28 -0.27
CA ASN A 104 19.46 8.19 -0.44
C ASN A 104 19.90 6.76 -0.06
N PHE A 105 20.34 5.98 -1.05
CA PHE A 105 20.88 4.63 -0.88
C PHE A 105 22.42 4.62 -0.67
N ARG A 106 23.00 5.69 -0.11
CA ARG A 106 24.45 5.77 0.12
C ARG A 106 24.89 4.95 1.32
#